data_AF-A0A9D6KX08-F1
#
_entry.id   AF-A0A9D6KX08-F1
#
_cell.length_a   1.000
_cell.length_b   1.000
_cell.length_c   1.000
_cell.angle_alpha   90.00
_cell.angle_beta   90.00
_cell.angle_gamma   90.00
#
_symmetry.space_group_name_H-M   'P 1'
#
loop_
_entity.id
_entity.type
_entity.pdbx_description
1 polymer ?
#
loop_
_entity_poly.entity_id
_entity_poly.type
_entity_poly.pdbx_seq_one_letter_code
_entity_poly.pdbx_strand_id
1 'polypeptide(L)'
;MPSLNLNGKTFSFEELKSIFPEESQSEFEKTTLKFCKAWLTGQKEFTINTSGSTGTPKEIRLKRGAMEVSAQMTINALHLKTGDTALVCLDTKYIAGQMMLVRSLVLGMNLIAVEPSANPFDNIDQPIDFTALVPYQLENILNQSPENLDSVRCAIIGGAAVSNSLKEKIKKTKCTVYATYGMTETISHVALQKLNGPDLQEYFEALENVRFRVDERGCLCIKANHLDREIITNDLVTLISSQKFKWLGRIDNVINSGGIKIIPEKIESVLEKIFDSLQIKKRFFVAGLPDEKLGQRVVAV
;
A
#
# COMPACT_ATOMS: atom_id res chain seq x y z
N MET A 1 -1.98 26.45 -10.44
CA MET A 1 -3.28 25.77 -10.22
C MET A 1 -3.03 24.28 -10.26
N PRO A 2 -3.71 23.46 -9.43
CA PRO A 2 -3.57 22.00 -9.46
C PRO A 2 -3.87 21.45 -10.85
N SER A 3 -3.08 20.46 -11.28
CA SER A 3 -3.19 19.85 -12.61
C SER A 3 -2.88 18.36 -12.56
N LEU A 4 -3.28 17.66 -13.62
CA LEU A 4 -2.88 16.30 -13.93
C LEU A 4 -1.99 16.32 -15.17
N ASN A 5 -0.73 15.96 -15.03
CA ASN A 5 0.11 15.53 -16.14
C ASN A 5 -0.09 14.02 -16.33
N LEU A 6 -0.63 13.61 -17.47
CA LEU A 6 -0.84 12.21 -17.85
C LEU A 6 0.01 11.93 -19.09
N ASN A 7 1.07 11.14 -18.92
CA ASN A 7 2.03 10.80 -19.99
C ASN A 7 2.50 12.01 -20.81
N GLY A 8 2.82 13.13 -20.14
CA GLY A 8 3.32 14.36 -20.76
C GLY A 8 2.25 15.36 -21.16
N LYS A 9 0.96 14.98 -21.20
CA LYS A 9 -0.16 15.91 -21.47
C LYS A 9 -0.72 16.46 -20.16
N THR A 10 -0.74 17.78 -20.03
CA THR A 10 -1.23 18.45 -18.82
C THR A 10 -2.69 18.89 -18.98
N PHE A 11 -3.50 18.60 -17.96
CA PHE A 11 -4.90 18.97 -17.83
C PHE A 11 -5.09 19.72 -16.51
N SER A 12 -5.73 20.88 -16.56
CA SER A 12 -6.29 21.53 -15.37
C SER A 12 -7.47 20.72 -14.83
N PHE A 13 -7.78 20.89 -13.54
CA PHE A 13 -8.94 20.22 -12.95
C PHE A 13 -10.27 20.69 -13.54
N GLU A 14 -10.35 21.91 -14.08
CA GLU A 14 -11.55 22.35 -14.81
C GLU A 14 -11.73 21.60 -16.14
N GLU A 15 -10.65 21.41 -16.91
CA GLU A 15 -10.71 20.63 -18.16
C GLU A 15 -11.13 19.18 -17.91
N LEU A 16 -10.67 18.59 -16.81
CA LEU A 16 -11.02 17.22 -16.42
C LEU A 16 -12.52 17.01 -16.14
N LYS A 17 -13.28 18.05 -15.77
CA LYS A 17 -14.73 17.94 -15.57
C LYS A 17 -15.48 17.60 -16.87
N SER A 18 -14.96 18.08 -17.99
CA SER A 18 -15.54 17.89 -19.32
C SER A 18 -14.83 16.85 -20.18
N ILE A 19 -13.74 16.23 -19.71
CA ILE A 19 -12.92 15.33 -20.52
C ILE A 19 -13.70 14.09 -20.99
N PHE A 20 -13.41 13.62 -22.20
CA PHE A 20 -13.87 12.32 -22.69
C PHE A 20 -12.63 11.54 -23.12
N PRO A 21 -12.37 10.35 -22.53
CA PRO A 21 -11.24 9.55 -22.94
C PRO A 21 -11.34 9.16 -24.42
N GLU A 22 -10.24 9.25 -25.15
CA GLU A 22 -10.13 8.91 -26.56
C GLU A 22 -9.91 7.40 -26.73
N GLU A 23 -10.31 6.82 -27.87
CA GLU A 23 -10.11 5.38 -28.12
C GLU A 23 -8.64 5.00 -28.21
N SER A 24 -7.79 5.90 -28.70
CA SER A 24 -6.34 5.77 -28.85
C SER A 24 -5.58 5.69 -27.53
N GLN A 25 -6.19 6.11 -26.42
CA GLN A 25 -5.57 6.10 -25.10
C GLN A 25 -5.43 4.69 -24.53
N SER A 26 -4.42 4.50 -23.69
CA SER A 26 -4.24 3.23 -22.96
C SER A 26 -5.33 3.04 -21.91
N GLU A 27 -5.50 1.80 -21.43
CA GLU A 27 -6.49 1.52 -20.39
C GLU A 27 -6.20 2.27 -19.08
N PHE A 28 -4.92 2.47 -18.76
CA PHE A 28 -4.51 3.28 -17.61
C PHE A 28 -4.93 4.74 -17.76
N GLU A 29 -4.72 5.34 -18.93
CA GLU A 29 -5.13 6.71 -19.20
C GLU A 29 -6.65 6.86 -19.13
N LYS A 30 -7.39 5.94 -19.77
CA LYS A 30 -8.86 5.93 -19.77
C LYS A 30 -9.42 5.82 -18.37
N THR A 31 -8.90 4.90 -17.55
CA THR A 31 -9.37 4.70 -16.17
C THR A 31 -9.04 5.89 -15.28
N THR A 32 -7.84 6.47 -15.41
CA THR A 32 -7.41 7.67 -14.70
C THR A 32 -8.29 8.88 -15.01
N LEU A 33 -8.54 9.16 -16.29
CA LEU A 33 -9.38 10.28 -16.72
C LEU A 33 -10.85 10.10 -16.31
N LYS A 34 -11.40 8.88 -16.47
CA LYS A 34 -12.77 8.57 -16.00
C LYS A 34 -12.93 8.80 -14.51
N PHE A 35 -11.97 8.32 -13.70
CA PHE A 35 -12.01 8.51 -12.25
C PHE A 35 -11.92 9.99 -11.87
N CYS A 36 -10.98 10.74 -12.44
CA CYS A 36 -10.81 12.16 -12.13
C CYS A 36 -12.06 12.97 -12.51
N LYS A 37 -12.65 12.72 -13.69
CA LYS A 37 -13.90 13.35 -14.11
C LYS A 37 -15.03 13.06 -13.12
N ALA A 38 -15.28 11.78 -12.84
CA ALA A 38 -16.30 11.34 -11.88
C ALA A 38 -16.13 12.03 -10.52
N TRP A 39 -14.91 12.11 -10.02
CA TRP A 39 -14.60 12.79 -8.77
C TRP A 39 -14.91 14.29 -8.83
N LEU A 40 -14.46 14.97 -9.89
CA LEU A 40 -14.59 16.42 -10.03
C LEU A 40 -16.02 16.87 -10.39
N THR A 41 -16.85 15.99 -10.94
CA THR A 41 -18.28 16.23 -11.20
C THR A 41 -19.19 15.82 -10.04
N GLY A 42 -18.61 15.41 -8.91
CA GLY A 42 -19.34 15.22 -7.65
C GLY A 42 -19.96 13.84 -7.44
N GLN A 43 -19.49 12.81 -8.15
CA GLN A 43 -19.92 11.43 -7.93
C GLN A 43 -19.78 11.04 -6.44
N LYS A 44 -20.83 10.42 -5.90
CA LYS A 44 -20.98 10.15 -4.45
C LYS A 44 -20.54 8.74 -4.03
N GLU A 45 -20.48 7.81 -4.97
CA GLU A 45 -20.08 6.42 -4.70
C GLU A 45 -19.18 5.88 -5.81
N PHE A 46 -18.21 5.04 -5.44
CA PHE A 46 -17.27 4.42 -6.36
C PHE A 46 -17.26 2.91 -6.15
N THR A 47 -17.28 2.17 -7.25
CA THR A 47 -17.30 0.72 -7.24
C THR A 47 -15.93 0.15 -7.57
N ILE A 48 -15.45 -0.77 -6.74
CA ILE A 48 -14.15 -1.44 -6.91
C ILE A 48 -14.37 -2.94 -6.95
N ASN A 49 -13.69 -3.59 -7.88
CA ASN A 49 -13.64 -5.05 -7.95
C ASN A 49 -12.38 -5.53 -7.24
N THR A 50 -12.56 -6.32 -6.19
CA THR A 50 -11.45 -7.05 -5.55
C THR A 50 -11.23 -8.37 -6.25
N SER A 51 -9.99 -8.83 -6.33
CA SER A 51 -9.65 -10.10 -6.98
C SER A 51 -10.20 -11.33 -6.23
N GLY A 52 -10.63 -11.17 -4.96
CA GLY A 52 -11.20 -12.23 -4.12
C GLY A 52 -10.27 -13.44 -3.97
N SER A 53 -9.71 -13.68 -2.77
CA SER A 53 -8.90 -14.88 -2.52
C SER A 53 -9.65 -16.20 -2.80
N THR A 54 -10.99 -16.15 -2.91
CA THR A 54 -11.89 -17.26 -3.21
C THR A 54 -12.25 -17.41 -4.70
N GLY A 55 -11.63 -16.63 -5.60
CA GLY A 55 -11.78 -16.75 -7.07
C GLY A 55 -13.00 -16.04 -7.68
N THR A 56 -13.97 -15.60 -6.88
CA THR A 56 -15.07 -14.74 -7.35
C THR A 56 -14.78 -13.28 -6.97
N PRO A 57 -14.65 -12.36 -7.94
CA PRO A 57 -14.46 -10.95 -7.63
C PRO A 57 -15.60 -10.42 -6.77
N LYS A 58 -15.27 -9.76 -5.65
CA LYS A 58 -16.26 -9.08 -4.81
C LYS A 58 -16.30 -7.60 -5.17
N GLU A 59 -17.50 -7.13 -5.50
CA GLU A 59 -17.79 -5.72 -5.68
C GLU A 59 -17.85 -5.03 -4.31
N ILE A 60 -17.05 -3.98 -4.13
CA ILE A 60 -17.07 -3.12 -2.94
C ILE A 60 -17.50 -1.73 -3.39
N ARG A 61 -18.56 -1.21 -2.77
CA ARG A 61 -19.05 0.16 -2.99
C ARG A 61 -18.51 1.07 -1.89
N LEU A 62 -17.81 2.11 -2.28
CA LEU A 62 -17.23 3.10 -1.38
C LEU A 62 -17.96 4.43 -1.49
N LYS A 63 -18.38 4.97 -0.34
CA LYS A 63 -18.89 6.33 -0.25
C LYS A 63 -17.74 7.32 -0.46
N ARG A 64 -17.95 8.35 -1.28
CA ARG A 64 -16.99 9.44 -1.50
C ARG A 64 -16.49 10.03 -0.18
N GLY A 65 -17.40 10.32 0.75
CA GLY A 65 -17.03 10.89 2.06
C GLY A 65 -16.08 9.99 2.86
N ALA A 66 -16.20 8.67 2.74
CA ALA A 66 -15.27 7.76 3.40
C ALA A 66 -13.88 7.77 2.74
N MET A 67 -13.82 7.90 1.41
CA MET A 67 -12.56 8.10 0.68
C MET A 67 -11.90 9.44 1.02
N GLU A 68 -12.69 10.52 1.19
CA GLU A 68 -12.22 11.84 1.62
C GLU A 68 -11.59 11.77 3.02
N VAL A 69 -12.25 11.11 3.98
CA VAL A 69 -11.67 10.91 5.32
C VAL A 69 -10.40 10.06 5.25
N SER A 70 -10.38 8.99 4.43
CA SER A 70 -9.18 8.19 4.23
C SER A 70 -8.01 9.00 3.64
N ALA A 71 -8.29 9.87 2.68
CA ALA A 71 -7.30 10.79 2.13
C ALA A 71 -6.79 11.79 3.17
N GLN A 72 -7.69 12.40 3.95
CA GLN A 72 -7.31 13.38 4.98
C GLN A 72 -6.39 12.77 6.04
N MET A 73 -6.65 11.53 6.45
CA MET A 73 -5.76 10.80 7.36
C MET A 73 -4.34 10.67 6.80
N THR A 74 -4.18 10.31 5.52
CA THR A 74 -2.86 10.25 4.87
C THR A 74 -2.22 11.63 4.79
N ILE A 75 -2.98 12.65 4.37
CA ILE A 75 -2.52 14.03 4.22
C ILE A 75 -1.95 14.55 5.55
N ASN A 76 -2.69 14.35 6.65
CA ASN A 76 -2.28 14.77 7.99
C ASN A 76 -1.03 14.02 8.44
N ALA A 77 -1.02 12.69 8.31
CA ALA A 77 0.07 11.84 8.79
C ALA A 77 1.40 12.06 8.05
N LEU A 78 1.34 12.39 6.75
CA LEU A 78 2.53 12.62 5.91
C LEU A 78 2.87 14.10 5.71
N HIS A 79 2.12 14.99 6.37
CA HIS A 79 2.25 16.45 6.28
C HIS A 79 2.29 16.95 4.82
N LEU A 80 1.40 16.41 3.98
CA LEU A 80 1.25 16.82 2.58
C LEU A 80 0.62 18.21 2.51
N LYS A 81 0.99 19.02 1.52
CA LYS A 81 0.50 20.39 1.36
C LYS A 81 -0.13 20.61 -0.02
N THR A 82 -1.03 21.59 -0.10
CA THR A 82 -1.53 22.08 -1.39
C THR A 82 -0.36 22.54 -2.26
N GLY A 83 -0.36 22.12 -3.53
CA GLY A 83 0.75 22.39 -4.45
C GLY A 83 1.90 21.38 -4.43
N ASP A 84 1.95 20.46 -3.46
CA ASP A 84 2.86 19.30 -3.52
C ASP A 84 2.63 18.50 -4.82
N THR A 85 3.65 17.81 -5.30
CA THR A 85 3.55 16.94 -6.49
C THR A 85 3.48 15.47 -6.09
N ALA A 86 2.40 14.79 -6.51
CA ALA A 86 2.21 13.36 -6.30
C ALA A 86 2.42 12.56 -7.59
N LEU A 87 3.23 11.50 -7.52
CA LEU A 87 3.38 10.53 -8.61
C LEU A 87 2.36 9.38 -8.44
N VAL A 88 1.59 9.12 -9.49
CA VAL A 88 0.64 8.01 -9.60
C VAL A 88 1.20 7.00 -10.59
N CYS A 89 1.77 5.94 -10.04
CA CYS A 89 2.39 4.84 -10.80
C CYS A 89 1.82 3.46 -10.41
N LEU A 90 0.66 3.47 -9.76
CA LEU A 90 -0.14 2.29 -9.46
C LEU A 90 -1.38 2.32 -10.35
N ASP A 91 -1.82 1.13 -10.79
CA ASP A 91 -2.97 0.99 -11.67
C ASP A 91 -4.24 1.58 -11.02
N THR A 92 -4.84 2.58 -11.68
CA THR A 92 -6.01 3.35 -11.25
C THR A 92 -7.32 2.59 -11.45
N LYS A 93 -7.27 1.38 -12.01
CA LYS A 93 -8.35 0.39 -11.93
C LYS A 93 -8.55 -0.13 -10.50
N TYR A 94 -7.49 -0.16 -9.69
CA TYR A 94 -7.53 -0.65 -8.32
C TYR A 94 -7.50 0.49 -7.30
N ILE A 95 -7.96 0.20 -6.09
CA ILE A 95 -8.10 1.20 -5.04
C ILE A 95 -6.78 1.89 -4.66
N ALA A 96 -5.65 1.21 -4.82
CA ALA A 96 -4.35 1.78 -4.51
C ALA A 96 -4.03 2.98 -5.42
N GLY A 97 -4.23 2.85 -6.74
CA GLY A 97 -4.08 3.95 -7.69
C GLY A 97 -5.16 5.01 -7.52
N GLN A 98 -6.41 4.60 -7.32
CA GLN A 98 -7.53 5.54 -7.09
C GLN A 98 -7.29 6.43 -5.86
N MET A 99 -6.80 5.88 -4.75
CA MET A 99 -6.54 6.67 -3.55
C MET A 99 -5.38 7.66 -3.70
N MET A 100 -4.43 7.42 -4.61
CA MET A 100 -3.44 8.45 -4.98
C MET A 100 -4.12 9.63 -5.69
N LEU A 101 -5.05 9.35 -6.62
CA LEU A 101 -5.85 10.40 -7.26
C LEU A 101 -6.70 11.16 -6.23
N VAL A 102 -7.41 10.44 -5.35
CA VAL A 102 -8.27 11.07 -4.32
C VAL A 102 -7.46 11.97 -3.39
N ARG A 103 -6.33 11.51 -2.87
CA ARG A 103 -5.47 12.33 -1.99
C ARG A 103 -5.09 13.65 -2.65
N SER A 104 -4.68 13.61 -3.91
CA SER A 104 -4.30 14.81 -4.66
C SER A 104 -5.47 15.71 -4.97
N LEU A 105 -6.61 15.15 -5.38
CA LEU A 105 -7.82 15.90 -5.71
C LEU A 105 -8.44 16.57 -4.46
N VAL A 106 -8.36 15.92 -3.30
CA VAL A 106 -8.84 16.47 -2.01
C VAL A 106 -7.96 17.61 -1.53
N LEU A 107 -6.63 17.46 -1.60
CA LEU A 107 -5.68 18.46 -1.08
C LEU A 107 -5.37 19.60 -2.06
N GLY A 108 -5.59 19.37 -3.37
CA GLY A 108 -5.11 20.26 -4.42
C GLY A 108 -3.61 20.11 -4.68
N MET A 109 -3.12 18.86 -4.77
CA MET A 109 -1.76 18.55 -5.23
C MET A 109 -1.70 18.53 -6.77
N ASN A 110 -0.51 18.74 -7.31
CA ASN A 110 -0.22 18.42 -8.71
C ASN A 110 -0.08 16.90 -8.86
N LEU A 111 -0.61 16.34 -9.93
CA LEU A 111 -0.55 14.92 -10.24
C LEU A 111 0.35 14.70 -11.43
N ILE A 112 1.29 13.76 -11.32
CA ILE A 112 1.91 13.12 -12.48
C ILE A 112 1.45 11.67 -12.49
N ALA A 113 0.75 11.26 -13.53
CA ALA A 113 0.27 9.90 -13.73
C ALA A 113 1.02 9.27 -14.90
N VAL A 114 1.66 8.14 -14.63
CA VAL A 114 2.42 7.35 -15.60
C VAL A 114 1.96 5.91 -15.55
N GLU A 115 2.12 5.21 -16.66
CA GLU A 115 1.76 3.79 -16.71
C GLU A 115 2.53 2.98 -15.65
N PRO A 116 1.86 2.03 -14.96
CA PRO A 116 2.53 1.19 -13.97
C PRO A 116 3.64 0.36 -14.62
N SER A 117 4.87 0.58 -14.17
CA SER A 117 6.05 -0.17 -14.61
C SER A 117 6.89 -0.59 -13.40
N ALA A 118 7.94 -1.38 -13.64
CA ALA A 118 8.90 -1.76 -12.60
C ALA A 118 9.69 -0.55 -12.07
N ASN A 119 10.01 0.42 -12.94
CA ASN A 119 10.66 1.68 -12.59
C ASN A 119 9.84 2.86 -13.13
N PRO A 120 8.90 3.41 -12.34
CA PRO A 120 7.95 4.41 -12.83
C PRO A 120 8.51 5.84 -12.88
N PHE A 121 9.81 6.01 -12.63
CA PHE A 121 10.47 7.31 -12.65
C PHE A 121 11.15 7.61 -13.99
N ASP A 122 11.06 6.69 -14.95
CA ASP A 122 11.55 6.91 -16.30
C ASP A 122 10.84 8.14 -16.90
N ASN A 123 11.62 9.20 -17.19
CA ASN A 123 11.17 10.51 -17.71
C ASN A 123 10.47 11.42 -16.69
N ILE A 124 10.72 11.25 -15.39
CA ILE A 124 10.30 12.20 -14.35
C ILE A 124 11.46 13.14 -14.02
N ASP A 125 11.47 14.32 -14.63
CA ASP A 125 12.57 15.30 -14.49
C ASP A 125 12.34 16.34 -13.39
N GLN A 126 11.40 16.09 -12.47
CA GLN A 126 11.06 17.00 -11.38
C GLN A 126 10.95 16.29 -10.02
N PRO A 127 11.22 17.00 -8.91
CA PRO A 127 11.03 16.44 -7.57
C PRO A 127 9.59 15.99 -7.32
N ILE A 128 9.46 14.90 -6.56
CA ILE A 128 8.16 14.33 -6.16
C ILE A 128 8.03 14.43 -4.65
N ASP A 129 6.92 15.01 -4.19
CA ASP A 129 6.66 15.11 -2.75
C ASP A 129 6.10 13.81 -2.17
N PHE A 130 5.31 13.10 -2.98
CA PHE A 130 4.60 11.93 -2.51
C PHE A 130 4.39 10.88 -3.61
N THR A 131 4.65 9.62 -3.28
CA THR A 131 4.31 8.49 -4.16
C THR A 131 3.89 7.26 -3.35
N ALA A 132 3.17 6.35 -4.00
CA ALA A 132 2.88 5.03 -3.48
C ALA A 132 3.49 3.96 -4.39
N LEU A 133 4.18 2.99 -3.80
CA LEU A 133 4.88 1.92 -4.52
C LEU A 133 4.51 0.55 -3.93
N VAL A 134 4.75 -0.50 -4.72
CA VAL A 134 4.83 -1.88 -4.20
C VAL A 134 6.29 -2.28 -3.97
N PRO A 135 6.59 -3.28 -3.12
CA PRO A 135 7.97 -3.72 -2.87
C PRO A 135 8.76 -4.05 -4.14
N TYR A 136 8.10 -4.60 -5.17
CA TYR A 136 8.72 -4.88 -6.46
C TYR A 136 9.19 -3.61 -7.19
N GLN A 137 8.41 -2.54 -7.19
CA GLN A 137 8.82 -1.26 -7.79
C GLN A 137 9.98 -0.65 -7.00
N LEU A 138 9.87 -0.63 -5.67
CA LEU A 138 10.93 -0.13 -4.79
C LEU A 138 12.25 -0.87 -5.02
N GLU A 139 12.21 -2.20 -5.15
CA GLU A 139 13.39 -3.02 -5.44
C GLU A 139 14.06 -2.64 -6.77
N ASN A 140 13.27 -2.47 -7.83
CA ASN A 140 13.80 -2.13 -9.16
C ASN A 140 14.40 -0.73 -9.17
N ILE A 141 13.73 0.26 -8.57
CA ILE A 141 14.26 1.63 -8.43
C ILE A 141 15.61 1.60 -7.70
N LEU A 142 15.69 0.95 -6.54
CA LEU A 142 16.92 0.89 -5.75
C LEU A 142 18.08 0.17 -6.46
N ASN A 143 17.77 -0.76 -7.37
CA ASN A 143 18.79 -1.52 -8.10
C ASN A 143 19.25 -0.80 -9.38
N GLN A 144 18.40 0.00 -10.00
CA GLN A 144 18.65 0.59 -11.33
C GLN A 144 18.94 2.09 -11.27
N SER A 145 18.16 2.85 -10.49
CA SER A 145 18.24 4.31 -10.41
C SER A 145 17.88 4.81 -9.00
N PRO A 146 18.70 4.51 -7.97
CA PRO A 146 18.43 4.90 -6.59
C PRO A 146 18.29 6.42 -6.40
N GLU A 147 18.92 7.22 -7.24
CA GLU A 147 18.81 8.68 -7.29
C GLU A 147 17.36 9.16 -7.56
N ASN A 148 16.57 8.38 -8.29
CA ASN A 148 15.16 8.70 -8.51
C ASN A 148 14.40 8.67 -7.19
N LEU A 149 14.68 7.69 -6.31
CA LEU A 149 14.08 7.64 -4.99
C LEU A 149 14.56 8.81 -4.12
N ASP A 150 15.82 9.23 -4.23
CA ASP A 150 16.34 10.39 -3.49
C ASP A 150 15.70 11.73 -3.90
N SER A 151 15.09 11.80 -5.07
CA SER A 151 14.27 12.95 -5.52
C SER A 151 12.86 12.97 -4.92
N VAL A 152 12.47 11.90 -4.20
CA VAL A 152 11.17 11.75 -3.57
C VAL A 152 11.26 12.16 -2.09
N ARG A 153 10.38 13.07 -1.64
CA ARG A 153 10.30 13.45 -0.23
C ARG A 153 9.77 12.30 0.64
N CYS A 154 8.65 11.69 0.25
CA CYS A 154 8.04 10.59 0.98
C CYS A 154 7.40 9.53 0.07
N ALA A 155 7.64 8.26 0.38
CA ALA A 155 7.01 7.12 -0.29
C ALA A 155 6.29 6.22 0.72
N ILE A 156 5.09 5.78 0.34
CA ILE A 156 4.37 4.72 1.06
C ILE A 156 4.44 3.40 0.28
N ILE A 157 4.74 2.31 0.97
CA ILE A 157 4.92 0.98 0.39
C ILE A 157 3.78 0.08 0.86
N GLY A 158 2.99 -0.42 -0.10
CA GLY A 158 1.82 -1.26 0.17
C GLY A 158 1.78 -2.55 -0.66
N GLY A 159 0.73 -3.33 -0.48
CA GLY A 159 0.45 -4.54 -1.27
C GLY A 159 1.20 -5.81 -0.82
N ALA A 160 2.38 -5.70 -0.22
CA ALA A 160 3.11 -6.81 0.37
C ALA A 160 4.07 -6.33 1.47
N ALA A 161 4.56 -7.27 2.28
CA ALA A 161 5.59 -6.97 3.27
C ALA A 161 6.90 -6.51 2.61
N VAL A 162 7.57 -5.53 3.22
CA VAL A 162 8.90 -5.08 2.79
C VAL A 162 9.94 -6.02 3.39
N SER A 163 10.72 -6.66 2.53
CA SER A 163 11.78 -7.61 2.91
C SER A 163 12.87 -6.93 3.75
N ASN A 164 13.58 -7.69 4.58
CA ASN A 164 14.69 -7.16 5.36
C ASN A 164 15.81 -6.64 4.45
N SER A 165 16.08 -7.31 3.34
CA SER A 165 17.03 -6.83 2.33
C SER A 165 16.65 -5.44 1.78
N LEU A 166 15.36 -5.20 1.49
CA LEU A 166 14.89 -3.88 1.07
C LEU A 166 14.96 -2.85 2.20
N LYS A 167 14.62 -3.23 3.44
CA LYS A 167 14.76 -2.35 4.61
C LYS A 167 16.19 -1.86 4.80
N GLU A 168 17.19 -2.72 4.58
CA GLU A 168 18.60 -2.30 4.65
C GLU A 168 18.98 -1.35 3.52
N LYS A 169 18.48 -1.56 2.29
CA LYS A 169 18.75 -0.66 1.16
C LYS A 169 18.15 0.74 1.38
N ILE A 170 16.91 0.84 1.85
CA ILE A 170 16.24 2.14 2.07
C ILE A 170 16.80 2.96 3.24
N LYS A 171 17.66 2.39 4.10
CA LYS A 171 18.36 3.20 5.12
C LYS A 171 19.30 4.24 4.51
N LYS A 172 19.72 4.03 3.26
CA LYS A 172 20.69 4.90 2.57
C LYS A 172 20.03 5.99 1.72
N THR A 173 18.72 5.93 1.49
CA THR A 173 18.02 6.95 0.69
C THR A 173 17.64 8.17 1.53
N LYS A 174 17.51 9.32 0.87
CA LYS A 174 16.96 10.56 1.43
C LYS A 174 15.44 10.54 1.55
N CYS A 175 14.76 9.67 0.79
CA CYS A 175 13.30 9.54 0.84
C CYS A 175 12.85 8.99 2.19
N THR A 176 11.81 9.58 2.78
CA THR A 176 11.17 8.99 3.96
C THR A 176 10.22 7.88 3.53
N VAL A 177 10.53 6.65 3.92
CA VAL A 177 9.79 5.46 3.47
C VAL A 177 8.93 4.91 4.60
N TYR A 178 7.65 4.68 4.32
CA TYR A 178 6.71 4.03 5.24
C TYR A 178 6.17 2.74 4.64
N ALA A 179 6.06 1.67 5.43
CA ALA A 179 5.15 0.58 5.12
C ALA A 179 3.72 0.97 5.51
N THR A 180 2.75 0.54 4.72
CA THR A 180 1.33 0.74 5.03
C THR A 180 0.67 -0.56 5.45
N TYR A 181 -0.26 -0.49 6.40
CA TYR A 181 -1.17 -1.58 6.71
C TYR A 181 -2.62 -1.16 6.44
N GLY A 182 -3.31 -1.96 5.65
CA GLY A 182 -4.72 -1.80 5.31
C GLY A 182 -5.14 -2.75 4.19
N MET A 183 -6.40 -2.64 3.80
CA MET A 183 -7.07 -3.52 2.84
C MET A 183 -8.15 -2.75 2.08
N THR A 184 -8.77 -3.38 1.08
CA THR A 184 -9.83 -2.71 0.30
C THR A 184 -11.02 -2.37 1.18
N GLU A 185 -11.33 -3.23 2.15
CA GLU A 185 -12.41 -3.06 3.14
C GLU A 185 -12.18 -1.87 4.07
N THR A 186 -10.92 -1.43 4.24
CA THR A 186 -10.58 -0.21 4.97
C THR A 186 -10.38 1.00 4.06
N ILE A 187 -10.73 0.88 2.77
CA ILE A 187 -10.50 1.81 1.66
C ILE A 187 -9.03 1.90 1.28
N SER A 188 -8.16 2.19 2.24
CA SER A 188 -6.72 2.22 2.06
C SER A 188 -6.04 1.81 3.35
N HIS A 189 -4.84 2.33 3.59
CA HIS A 189 -4.15 2.11 4.85
C HIS A 189 -4.87 2.78 6.03
N VAL A 190 -4.74 2.15 7.19
CA VAL A 190 -5.22 2.61 8.50
C VAL A 190 -4.07 2.73 9.51
N ALA A 191 -2.88 2.27 9.14
CA ALA A 191 -1.66 2.44 9.92
C ALA A 191 -0.42 2.57 9.02
N LEU A 192 0.61 3.20 9.57
CA LEU A 192 1.92 3.39 8.95
C LEU A 192 3.02 2.85 9.86
N GLN A 193 4.09 2.34 9.26
CA GLN A 193 5.33 2.01 9.95
C GLN A 193 6.47 2.73 9.24
N LYS A 194 7.16 3.66 9.93
CA LYS A 194 8.34 4.33 9.37
C LYS A 194 9.51 3.34 9.27
N LEU A 195 10.05 3.15 8.06
CA LEU A 195 11.04 2.10 7.79
C LEU A 195 12.50 2.60 7.78
N ASN A 196 12.72 3.91 7.73
CA ASN A 196 14.06 4.50 7.71
C ASN A 196 14.13 5.83 8.47
N GLY A 197 15.36 6.35 8.59
CA GLY A 197 15.66 7.55 9.36
C GLY A 197 15.82 7.29 10.86
N PRO A 198 16.07 8.36 11.65
CA PRO A 198 16.36 8.25 13.08
C PRO A 198 15.17 7.74 13.92
N ASP A 199 13.94 7.97 13.44
CA ASP A 199 12.70 7.56 14.13
C ASP A 199 12.09 6.29 13.52
N LEU A 200 12.92 5.40 12.98
CA LEU A 200 12.52 4.08 12.48
C LEU A 200 11.65 3.35 13.53
N GLN A 201 10.58 2.69 13.06
CA GLN A 201 9.62 2.00 13.91
C GLN A 201 9.59 0.50 13.64
N GLU A 202 9.44 -0.30 14.70
CA GLU A 202 9.20 -1.76 14.60
C GLU A 202 7.71 -2.13 14.69
N TYR A 203 6.82 -1.14 14.69
CA TYR A 203 5.39 -1.30 14.86
C TYR A 203 4.65 -0.42 13.85
N PHE A 204 3.43 -0.82 13.54
CA PHE A 204 2.47 0.01 12.84
C PHE A 204 1.78 0.93 13.84
N GLU A 205 1.68 2.20 13.48
CA GLU A 205 0.98 3.25 14.22
C GLU A 205 -0.29 3.66 13.48
N ALA A 206 -1.39 3.71 14.22
CA ALA A 206 -2.70 4.09 13.73
C ALA A 206 -2.68 5.48 13.09
N LEU A 207 -3.42 5.63 11.99
CA LEU A 207 -3.82 6.95 11.52
C LEU A 207 -4.82 7.59 12.48
N GLU A 208 -5.04 8.88 12.31
CA GLU A 208 -6.03 9.64 13.06
C GLU A 208 -7.41 8.94 13.02
N ASN A 209 -8.13 8.94 14.15
CA ASN A 209 -9.44 8.30 14.26
C ASN A 209 -9.49 6.79 14.02
N VAL A 210 -8.34 6.12 13.96
CA VAL A 210 -8.24 4.66 13.94
C VAL A 210 -7.92 4.13 15.34
N ARG A 211 -8.58 3.04 15.72
CA ARG A 211 -8.32 2.29 16.95
C ARG A 211 -8.25 0.80 16.67
N PHE A 212 -7.38 0.13 17.41
CA PHE A 212 -7.14 -1.29 17.33
C PHE A 212 -7.50 -2.01 18.61
N ARG A 213 -8.00 -3.23 18.47
CA ARG A 213 -8.05 -4.25 19.52
C ARG A 213 -7.70 -5.60 18.92
N VAL A 214 -7.66 -6.63 19.74
CA VAL A 214 -7.58 -8.02 19.28
C VAL A 214 -8.86 -8.78 19.66
N ASP A 215 -9.20 -9.80 18.87
CA ASP A 215 -10.21 -10.78 19.24
C ASP A 215 -9.61 -11.95 20.05
N GLU A 216 -10.42 -12.95 20.38
CA GLU A 216 -10.02 -14.14 21.14
C GLU A 216 -8.95 -15.00 20.43
N ARG A 217 -8.79 -14.83 19.11
CA ARG A 217 -7.81 -15.54 18.30
C ARG A 217 -6.46 -14.82 18.28
N GLY A 218 -6.39 -13.59 18.81
CA GLY A 218 -5.25 -12.69 18.68
C GLY A 218 -5.21 -11.96 17.33
N CYS A 219 -6.31 -11.95 16.59
CA CYS A 219 -6.41 -11.27 15.31
C CYS A 219 -6.80 -9.80 15.48
N LEU A 220 -6.23 -8.93 14.64
CA LEU A 220 -6.47 -7.49 14.69
C LEU A 220 -7.94 -7.16 14.37
N CYS A 221 -8.56 -6.30 15.18
CA CYS A 221 -9.83 -5.66 14.86
C CYS A 221 -9.60 -4.16 14.69
N ILE A 222 -10.20 -3.58 13.65
CA ILE A 222 -9.97 -2.20 13.21
C ILE A 222 -11.28 -1.44 13.32
N LYS A 223 -11.30 -0.38 14.14
CA LYS A 223 -12.39 0.58 14.21
C LYS A 223 -11.89 1.92 13.69
N ALA A 224 -12.61 2.51 12.74
CA ALA A 224 -12.30 3.82 12.20
C ALA A 224 -13.59 4.58 11.81
N ASN A 225 -13.58 5.91 11.93
CA ASN A 225 -14.78 6.73 11.76
C ASN A 225 -15.35 6.71 10.33
N HIS A 226 -14.52 6.42 9.32
CA HIS A 226 -14.95 6.33 7.92
C HIS A 226 -15.50 4.95 7.53
N LEU A 227 -15.49 3.99 8.45
CA LEU A 227 -15.98 2.64 8.22
C LEU A 227 -17.35 2.46 8.89
N ASP A 228 -18.29 1.85 8.18
CA ASP A 228 -19.65 1.62 8.70
C ASP A 228 -19.67 0.61 9.87
N ARG A 229 -18.62 -0.21 10.00
CA ARG A 229 -18.49 -1.23 11.06
C ARG A 229 -17.02 -1.50 11.38
N GLU A 230 -16.79 -2.12 12.52
CA GLU A 230 -15.48 -2.69 12.85
C GLU A 230 -15.13 -3.81 11.87
N ILE A 231 -13.87 -3.82 11.41
CA ILE A 231 -13.33 -4.85 10.54
C ILE A 231 -12.54 -5.83 11.41
N ILE A 232 -12.95 -7.09 11.40
CA ILE A 232 -12.23 -8.19 12.06
C ILE A 232 -11.36 -8.85 10.98
N THR A 233 -10.04 -8.87 11.19
CA THR A 233 -9.11 -9.44 10.22
C THR A 233 -8.74 -10.88 10.58
N ASN A 234 -7.92 -11.49 9.73
CA ASN A 234 -7.22 -12.75 10.00
C ASN A 234 -5.72 -12.53 10.23
N ASP A 235 -5.33 -11.31 10.59
CA ASP A 235 -3.94 -10.93 10.85
C ASP A 235 -3.63 -11.07 12.34
N LEU A 236 -2.73 -11.99 12.69
CA LEU A 236 -2.20 -12.11 14.03
C LEU A 236 -1.29 -10.94 14.36
N VAL A 237 -1.48 -10.34 15.53
CA VAL A 237 -0.71 -9.18 15.97
C VAL A 237 -0.30 -9.28 17.43
N THR A 238 0.77 -8.60 17.79
CA THR A 238 1.02 -8.17 19.18
C THR A 238 0.52 -6.74 19.33
N LEU A 239 -0.57 -6.53 20.08
CA LEU A 239 -1.09 -5.20 20.36
C LEU A 239 -0.22 -4.52 21.43
N ILE A 240 0.34 -3.37 21.11
CA ILE A 240 1.13 -2.55 22.06
C ILE A 240 0.21 -1.56 22.78
N SER A 241 -0.72 -0.97 22.04
CA SER A 241 -1.77 -0.09 22.56
C SER A 241 -2.94 -0.06 21.57
N SER A 242 -4.02 0.65 21.90
CA SER A 242 -5.13 0.87 20.96
C SER A 242 -4.74 1.64 19.69
N GLN A 243 -3.49 2.11 19.57
CA GLN A 243 -2.96 2.83 18.41
C GLN A 243 -1.73 2.16 17.80
N LYS A 244 -1.16 1.11 18.40
CA LYS A 244 0.11 0.54 17.96
C LYS A 244 0.09 -0.97 18.01
N PHE A 245 0.58 -1.64 16.97
CA PHE A 245 0.69 -3.09 16.94
C PHE A 245 1.91 -3.57 16.13
N LYS A 246 2.41 -4.76 16.45
CA LYS A 246 3.35 -5.50 15.60
C LYS A 246 2.59 -6.59 14.85
N TRP A 247 2.69 -6.61 13.52
CA TRP A 247 2.13 -7.69 12.71
C TRP A 247 2.99 -8.95 12.85
N LEU A 248 2.34 -10.12 13.01
CA LEU A 248 3.03 -11.39 13.22
C LEU A 248 2.90 -12.33 12.02
N GLY A 249 1.76 -12.33 11.34
CA GLY A 249 1.44 -13.28 10.29
C GLY A 249 -0.06 -13.43 10.09
N ARG A 250 -0.46 -14.32 9.18
CA ARG A 250 -1.87 -14.68 8.97
C ARG A 250 -2.25 -15.89 9.80
N ILE A 251 -3.39 -15.83 10.49
CA ILE A 251 -3.90 -16.99 11.24
C ILE A 251 -4.21 -18.18 10.31
N ASP A 252 -4.68 -17.89 9.10
CA ASP A 252 -4.99 -18.88 8.06
C ASP A 252 -3.75 -19.65 7.60
N ASN A 253 -2.55 -19.09 7.80
CA ASN A 253 -1.27 -19.69 7.41
C ASN A 253 -0.61 -20.46 8.56
N VAL A 254 -1.15 -20.43 9.78
CA VAL A 254 -0.54 -21.08 10.94
C VAL A 254 -0.45 -22.59 10.71
N ILE A 255 0.77 -23.12 10.77
CA ILE A 255 1.05 -24.55 10.62
C ILE A 255 0.92 -25.22 11.99
N ASN A 256 0.15 -26.30 12.07
CA ASN A 256 0.09 -27.13 13.26
C ASN A 256 0.96 -28.37 13.09
N SER A 257 2.14 -28.36 13.72
CA SER A 257 3.11 -29.45 13.64
C SER A 257 3.30 -30.09 15.02
N GLY A 258 2.80 -31.31 15.20
CA GLY A 258 2.89 -32.04 16.45
C GLY A 258 2.21 -31.33 17.64
N GLY A 259 1.15 -30.56 17.38
CA GLY A 259 0.47 -29.75 18.39
C GLY A 259 1.08 -28.37 18.62
N ILE A 260 2.20 -28.03 17.96
CA ILE A 260 2.85 -26.73 18.05
C ILE A 260 2.34 -25.82 16.93
N LYS A 261 1.85 -24.63 17.29
CA LYS A 261 1.45 -23.59 16.35
C LYS A 261 2.67 -22.82 15.85
N ILE A 262 2.92 -22.91 14.56
CA ILE A 262 4.06 -22.30 13.88
C ILE A 262 3.54 -21.23 12.94
N ILE A 263 4.07 -20.00 13.07
CA ILE A 263 3.74 -18.88 12.20
C ILE A 263 4.80 -18.84 11.08
N PRO A 264 4.43 -19.14 9.82
CA PRO A 264 5.39 -19.21 8.71
C PRO A 264 6.26 -17.97 8.58
N GLU A 265 5.65 -16.79 8.72
CA GLU A 265 6.31 -15.50 8.52
C GLU A 265 7.44 -15.25 9.53
N LYS A 266 7.36 -15.85 10.72
CA LYS A 266 8.47 -15.82 11.70
C LYS A 266 9.65 -16.67 11.23
N ILE A 267 9.39 -17.84 10.64
CA ILE A 267 10.44 -18.70 10.08
C ILE A 267 11.05 -18.02 8.85
N GLU A 268 10.21 -17.46 7.98
CA GLU A 268 10.67 -16.76 6.78
C GLU A 268 11.61 -15.61 7.12
N SER A 269 11.31 -14.83 8.16
CA SER A 269 12.20 -13.76 8.62
C SER A 269 13.57 -14.27 9.10
N VAL A 270 13.64 -15.47 9.68
CA VAL A 270 14.91 -16.09 10.08
C VAL A 270 15.65 -16.64 8.86
N LEU A 271 14.95 -17.33 7.96
CA LEU A 271 15.50 -17.86 6.72
C LEU A 271 16.08 -16.76 5.84
N GLU A 272 15.43 -15.59 5.77
CA GLU A 272 15.90 -14.44 4.99
C GLU A 272 17.30 -14.01 5.45
N LYS A 273 17.51 -13.88 6.76
CA LYS A 273 18.83 -13.52 7.33
C LYS A 273 19.91 -14.55 7.01
N ILE A 274 19.54 -15.83 7.05
CA ILE A 274 20.45 -16.93 6.70
C ILE A 274 20.80 -16.86 5.21
N PHE A 275 19.81 -16.71 4.33
CA PHE A 275 20.00 -16.63 2.89
C PHE A 275 20.86 -15.43 2.50
N ASP A 276 20.63 -14.27 3.12
CA ASP A 276 21.46 -13.08 2.95
C ASP A 276 22.92 -13.34 3.36
N SER A 277 23.14 -13.98 4.52
CA SER A 277 24.49 -14.31 5.01
C SER A 277 25.24 -15.30 4.10
N LEU A 278 24.50 -16.17 3.41
CA LEU A 278 25.02 -17.16 2.46
C LEU A 278 24.98 -16.67 1.00
N GLN A 279 24.56 -15.42 0.76
CA GLN A 279 24.39 -14.83 -0.57
C GLN A 279 23.47 -15.61 -1.51
N ILE A 280 22.47 -16.31 -0.96
CA ILE A 280 21.48 -17.08 -1.72
C ILE A 280 20.36 -16.14 -2.19
N LYS A 281 20.31 -15.88 -3.50
CA LYS A 281 19.31 -14.97 -4.14
C LYS A 281 18.01 -15.67 -4.57
N LYS A 282 17.58 -16.71 -3.85
CA LYS A 282 16.36 -17.46 -4.17
C LYS A 282 15.18 -16.94 -3.35
N ARG A 283 14.04 -16.78 -4.01
CA ARG A 283 12.77 -16.56 -3.32
C ARG A 283 12.35 -17.87 -2.66
N PHE A 284 11.76 -17.76 -1.48
CA PHE A 284 11.23 -18.90 -0.75
C PHE A 284 9.94 -18.50 -0.04
N PHE A 285 9.16 -19.49 0.37
CA PHE A 285 8.08 -19.32 1.33
C PHE A 285 7.98 -20.56 2.23
N VAL A 286 7.41 -20.39 3.41
CA VAL A 286 7.22 -21.47 4.39
C VAL A 286 5.78 -21.94 4.34
N ALA A 287 5.59 -23.26 4.26
CA ALA A 287 4.27 -23.87 4.21
C ALA A 287 4.19 -25.14 5.06
N GLY A 288 2.98 -25.52 5.44
CA GLY A 288 2.69 -26.80 6.09
C GLY A 288 2.18 -27.80 5.07
N LEU A 289 2.86 -28.93 4.93
CA LEU A 289 2.36 -30.06 4.13
C LEU A 289 1.77 -31.14 5.04
N PRO A 290 0.73 -31.88 4.62
CA PRO A 290 0.20 -33.00 5.38
C PRO A 290 1.30 -34.01 5.79
N ASP A 291 1.24 -34.49 7.03
CA ASP A 291 2.16 -35.47 7.59
C ASP A 291 1.42 -36.41 8.57
N GLU A 292 1.63 -37.71 8.46
CA GLU A 292 0.91 -38.71 9.25
C GLU A 292 1.18 -38.64 10.77
N LYS A 293 2.37 -38.17 11.17
CA LYS A 293 2.76 -38.11 12.59
C LYS A 293 2.54 -36.73 13.19
N LEU A 294 2.83 -35.69 12.41
CA LEU A 294 2.84 -34.31 12.87
C LEU A 294 1.52 -33.58 12.58
N GLY A 295 0.62 -34.18 11.79
CA GLY A 295 -0.52 -33.48 11.19
C GLY A 295 -0.05 -32.63 10.00
N GLN A 296 0.83 -31.66 10.25
CA GLN A 296 1.56 -30.94 9.21
C GLN A 296 3.06 -30.93 9.50
N ARG A 297 3.88 -31.19 8.47
CA ARG A 297 5.33 -30.94 8.50
C ARG A 297 5.63 -29.57 7.88
N VAL A 298 6.56 -28.85 8.49
CA VAL A 298 7.03 -27.56 7.98
C VAL A 298 7.97 -27.78 6.81
N VAL A 299 7.75 -27.06 5.71
CA VAL A 299 8.66 -27.03 4.55
C VAL A 299 8.97 -25.59 4.16
N ALA A 300 10.19 -25.38 3.66
CA ALA A 300 10.55 -24.18 2.89
C ALA A 300 10.66 -24.59 1.42
N VAL A 301 9.95 -23.88 0.55
CA VAL A 301 9.90 -24.12 -0.90
C VAL A 301 10.75 -23.08 -1.62
#